data_AF-A0A7S1B7T9-F1
#
_entry.id   AF-A0A7S1B7T9-F1
#
_cell.length_a   1.000
_cell.length_b   1.000
_cell.length_c   1.000
_cell.angle_alpha   90.00
_cell.angle_beta   90.00
_cell.angle_gamma   90.00
#
_symmetry.space_group_name_H-M   'P 1'
#
loop_
_entity.id
_entity.type
_entity.pdbx_description
1 polymer ?
#
loop_
_entity_poly.entity_id
_entity_poly.type
_entity_poly.pdbx_seq_one_letter_code
_entity_poly.pdbx_strand_id
1 'polypeptide(L)'
;VGISDIVNFFTVGGRRRLIKNLVRKSTLVEPTYRELVVVSRPLPPPPRRQGPLRRSLSSLRAASRAAANLFSADDPPTAAAPSPPPPLPPLLEIKVFEDVTMANAAAVLPSTRLVFRPADAFRLDTVSVLSLLAVLAQQRFDDPRFDLIAVASVCFWVVRTFFVYSNKLARYDLLVNKFLASKVAQRGTGAFRYLANQGGRQRARQAVLAYSWLSWRAEKYSRGLADEDRIQSFSREVLIQIGNKEMGDIIQREVEVDVARALEDLESLNLLVPSADGKVVTVVDADKVADGLRRAWIELF
;
A
#
# COMPACT_ATOMS: atom_id res chain seq x y z
N VAL A 1 23.25 -13.50 0.54
CA VAL A 1 23.72 -14.60 -0.34
C VAL A 1 22.67 -14.74 -1.43
N GLY A 2 23.04 -14.53 -2.70
CA GLY A 2 22.10 -14.68 -3.81
C GLY A 2 21.76 -16.15 -4.03
N ILE A 3 20.60 -16.42 -4.64
CA ILE A 3 20.11 -17.76 -5.00
C ILE A 3 21.10 -18.53 -5.92
N SER A 4 22.13 -17.86 -6.44
CA SER A 4 23.16 -18.40 -7.33
C SER A 4 24.25 -19.26 -6.66
N ASP A 5 24.29 -19.39 -5.33
CA ASP A 5 25.28 -20.22 -4.62
C ASP A 5 24.81 -21.70 -4.53
N ILE A 6 24.62 -22.35 -5.67
CA ILE A 6 24.26 -23.77 -5.75
C ILE A 6 25.52 -24.60 -5.43
N VAL A 7 25.65 -25.04 -4.17
CA VAL A 7 26.80 -25.85 -3.74
C VAL A 7 26.60 -27.30 -4.17
N ASN A 8 27.54 -27.81 -4.96
CA ASN A 8 27.49 -29.18 -5.47
C ASN A 8 27.92 -30.19 -4.37
N PHE A 9 26.93 -30.82 -3.71
CA PHE A 9 27.08 -31.68 -2.53
C PHE A 9 28.05 -32.86 -2.72
N PHE A 10 28.16 -33.35 -3.96
CA PHE A 10 28.93 -34.56 -4.27
C PHE A 10 30.44 -34.33 -4.33
N THR A 11 30.91 -33.08 -4.38
CA THR A 11 32.34 -32.75 -4.46
C THR A 11 32.94 -32.49 -3.07
N VAL A 12 34.18 -32.92 -2.83
CA VAL A 12 34.90 -32.67 -1.56
C VAL A 12 35.08 -31.17 -1.31
N GLY A 13 35.28 -30.38 -2.37
CA GLY A 13 35.32 -28.91 -2.31
C GLY A 13 33.96 -28.29 -1.97
N GLY A 14 32.86 -28.87 -2.47
CA GLY A 14 31.49 -28.46 -2.15
C GLY A 14 31.15 -28.65 -0.67
N ARG A 15 31.52 -29.79 -0.07
CA ARG A 15 31.27 -30.07 1.37
C ARG A 15 31.99 -29.08 2.29
N ARG A 16 33.25 -28.74 2.00
CA ARG A 16 34.00 -27.74 2.77
C ARG A 16 33.40 -26.33 2.63
N ARG A 17 32.94 -25.95 1.43
CA ARG A 17 32.21 -24.68 1.22
C ARG A 17 30.87 -24.65 1.93
N LEU A 18 30.16 -25.78 2.02
CA LEU A 18 28.87 -25.89 2.69
C LEU A 18 28.99 -25.68 4.21
N ILE A 19 29.98 -26.31 4.84
CA ILE A 19 30.28 -26.12 6.27
C ILE A 19 30.68 -24.67 6.55
N LYS A 20 31.50 -24.07 5.67
CA LYS A 20 31.90 -22.66 5.79
C LYS A 20 30.71 -21.70 5.59
N ASN A 21 29.76 -22.05 4.71
CA ASN A 21 28.55 -21.27 4.47
C ASN A 21 27.49 -21.45 5.57
N LEU A 22 27.40 -22.61 6.22
CA LEU A 22 26.53 -22.88 7.37
C LEU A 22 26.84 -21.99 8.58
N VAL A 23 28.13 -21.69 8.80
CA VAL A 23 28.60 -20.83 9.91
C VAL A 23 28.64 -19.35 9.51
N ARG A 24 28.48 -19.04 8.23
CA ARG A 24 28.48 -17.66 7.74
C ARG A 24 27.13 -17.02 8.09
N LYS A 25 27.17 -15.85 8.71
CA LYS A 25 25.96 -15.03 8.93
C LYS A 25 25.35 -14.70 7.57
N SER A 26 24.31 -15.46 7.20
CA SER A 26 23.48 -15.16 6.05
C SER A 26 22.51 -14.06 6.46
N THR A 27 22.68 -12.86 5.93
CA THR A 27 21.61 -11.87 5.93
C THR A 27 20.64 -12.27 4.83
N LEU A 28 19.59 -13.01 5.23
CA LEU A 28 18.43 -13.21 4.38
C LEU A 28 17.75 -11.84 4.25
N VAL A 29 18.01 -11.15 3.14
CA VAL A 29 17.33 -9.89 2.84
C VAL A 29 16.04 -10.29 2.14
N GLU A 30 14.91 -10.09 2.82
CA GLU A 30 13.60 -10.32 2.21
C GLU A 30 13.39 -9.33 1.05
N PRO A 31 12.76 -9.77 -0.05
CA PRO A 31 12.34 -8.84 -1.09
C PRO A 31 11.40 -7.80 -0.48
N THR A 32 11.73 -6.53 -0.71
CA THR A 32 11.01 -5.38 -0.15
C THR A 32 10.52 -4.52 -1.29
N TYR A 33 9.22 -4.19 -1.27
CA TYR A 33 8.66 -3.19 -2.17
C TYR A 33 9.12 -1.82 -1.72
N ARG A 34 9.79 -1.10 -2.62
CA ARG A 34 10.24 0.27 -2.37
C ARG A 34 9.05 1.20 -2.13
N GLU A 35 8.03 1.09 -2.98
CA GLU A 35 6.77 1.84 -2.87
C GLU A 35 5.59 0.90 -3.13
N LEU A 36 4.55 1.00 -2.31
CA LEU A 36 3.31 0.24 -2.45
C LEU A 36 2.12 1.20 -2.36
N VAL A 37 1.34 1.28 -3.43
CA VAL A 37 0.17 2.16 -3.53
C VAL A 37 -1.08 1.35 -3.29
N VAL A 38 -1.79 1.63 -2.19
CA VAL A 38 -3.08 1.02 -1.88
C VAL A 38 -4.19 1.99 -2.23
N VAL A 39 -5.01 1.59 -3.20
CA VAL A 39 -6.24 2.28 -3.56
C VAL A 39 -7.41 1.47 -3.02
N SER A 40 -8.25 2.10 -2.21
CA SER A 40 -9.35 1.40 -1.55
C SER A 40 -10.62 2.24 -1.54
N ARG A 41 -11.77 1.57 -1.54
CA ARG A 41 -13.08 2.19 -1.40
C ARG A 41 -13.68 1.75 -0.06
N PRO A 42 -14.03 2.68 0.84
CA PRO A 42 -14.69 2.32 2.08
C PRO A 42 -16.07 1.72 1.77
N LEU A 43 -16.33 0.50 2.24
CA LEU A 43 -17.65 -0.10 2.21
C LEU A 43 -18.55 0.62 3.23
N PRO A 44 -19.84 0.85 2.92
CA PRO A 44 -20.77 1.38 3.90
C PRO A 44 -20.80 0.45 5.12
N PRO A 45 -20.87 0.99 6.35
CA PRO A 45 -20.89 0.16 7.55
C PRO A 45 -22.07 -0.80 7.48
N PRO A 46 -21.88 -2.09 7.82
CA PRO A 46 -23.00 -3.03 7.83
C PRO A 46 -24.05 -2.52 8.82
N PRO A 47 -25.35 -2.73 8.53
CA PRO A 47 -26.41 -2.31 9.44
C PRO A 47 -26.14 -2.92 10.82
N ARG A 48 -26.04 -2.07 11.86
CA ARG A 48 -25.84 -2.51 13.24
C ARG A 48 -26.97 -3.46 13.60
N ARG A 49 -26.71 -4.78 13.61
CA ARG A 49 -27.61 -5.78 14.20
C ARG A 49 -27.72 -5.44 15.68
N GLN A 50 -28.83 -4.81 16.06
CA GLN A 50 -29.14 -4.57 17.47
C GLN A 50 -29.33 -5.93 18.12
N GLY A 51 -28.39 -6.32 18.99
CA GLY A 51 -28.52 -7.55 19.76
C GLY A 51 -29.81 -7.59 20.58
N PRO A 52 -30.34 -8.78 20.91
CA PRO A 52 -31.63 -8.93 21.58
C PRO A 52 -31.71 -8.18 22.92
N LEU A 53 -30.58 -8.11 23.65
CA LEU A 53 -30.47 -7.38 24.91
C LEU A 53 -30.68 -5.85 24.77
N ARG A 54 -30.22 -5.26 23.66
CA ARG A 54 -30.41 -3.82 23.41
C ARG A 54 -31.86 -3.49 23.03
N ARG A 55 -32.55 -4.40 22.34
CA ARG A 55 -33.99 -4.26 22.06
C ARG A 55 -34.81 -4.27 23.36
N SER A 56 -34.52 -5.20 24.27
CA SER A 56 -35.19 -5.28 25.59
C SER A 56 -34.96 -4.04 26.46
N LEU A 57 -33.74 -3.52 26.51
CA LEU A 57 -33.44 -2.28 27.25
C LEU A 57 -34.09 -1.04 26.61
N SER A 58 -34.25 -1.02 25.28
CA SER A 58 -34.94 0.07 24.60
C SER A 58 -36.45 0.07 24.83
N SER A 59 -37.08 -1.11 24.92
CA SER A 59 -38.51 -1.23 25.27
C SER A 59 -38.76 -0.88 26.73
N LEU A 60 -37.86 -1.25 27.65
CA LEU A 60 -37.94 -0.85 29.05
C LEU A 60 -37.79 0.67 29.23
N ARG A 61 -36.86 1.31 28.51
CA ARG A 61 -36.72 2.78 28.52
C ARG A 61 -37.89 3.49 27.85
N ALA A 62 -38.52 2.89 26.84
CA ALA A 62 -39.72 3.44 26.23
C ALA A 62 -40.93 3.34 27.18
N ALA A 63 -41.08 2.19 27.85
CA ALA A 63 -42.10 1.99 28.87
C ALA A 63 -41.92 2.91 30.08
N SER A 64 -40.68 3.13 30.53
CA SER A 64 -40.40 4.07 31.64
C SER A 64 -40.68 5.53 31.27
N ARG A 65 -40.49 5.92 30.01
CA ARG A 65 -40.87 7.26 29.51
C ARG A 65 -42.38 7.42 29.36
N ALA A 66 -43.07 6.39 28.88
CA ALA A 66 -44.53 6.40 28.81
C ALA A 66 -45.16 6.49 30.21
N ALA A 67 -44.56 5.82 31.20
CA ALA A 67 -44.94 5.95 32.60
C ALA A 67 -44.62 7.36 33.15
N ALA A 68 -43.45 7.92 32.86
CA ALA A 68 -43.09 9.27 33.30
C ALA A 68 -44.05 10.35 32.74
N ASN A 69 -44.50 10.20 31.49
CA ASN A 69 -45.47 11.11 30.85
C ASN A 69 -46.89 10.99 31.44
N LEU A 70 -47.22 9.87 32.09
CA LEU A 70 -48.50 9.66 32.79
C LEU A 70 -48.53 10.34 34.17
N PHE A 71 -47.36 10.67 34.73
CA PHE A 71 -47.21 11.16 36.10
C PHE A 71 -46.61 12.58 36.21
N SER A 72 -46.37 13.29 35.11
CA SER A 72 -45.83 14.67 35.15
C SER A 72 -46.46 15.55 34.07
N ALA A 73 -47.06 16.67 34.50
CA ALA A 73 -47.76 17.65 33.68
C ALA A 73 -46.86 18.85 33.30
N ASP A 74 -45.63 18.59 32.87
CA ASP A 74 -44.73 19.61 32.32
C ASP A 74 -44.06 19.05 31.06
N ASP A 75 -44.19 19.77 29.95
CA ASP A 75 -43.62 19.38 28.65
C ASP A 75 -42.08 19.27 28.74
N PRO A 76 -41.47 18.14 28.34
CA PRO A 76 -40.02 18.04 28.30
C PRO A 76 -39.44 18.87 27.14
N PRO A 77 -38.20 19.38 27.29
CA PRO A 77 -37.55 20.18 26.26
C PRO A 77 -37.47 19.41 24.95
N THR A 78 -37.90 20.07 23.88
CA THR A 78 -37.92 19.60 22.48
C THR A 78 -36.64 18.81 22.18
N ALA A 79 -36.81 17.55 21.80
CA ALA A 79 -35.72 16.67 21.42
C ALA A 79 -34.79 17.40 20.43
N ALA A 80 -33.52 17.52 20.80
CA ALA A 80 -32.49 18.11 19.95
C ALA A 80 -32.59 17.54 18.53
N ALA A 81 -32.59 18.44 17.55
CA ALA A 81 -32.66 18.11 16.14
C ALA A 81 -31.68 16.96 15.78
N PRO A 82 -32.06 16.06 14.85
CA PRO A 82 -31.18 14.99 14.40
C PRO A 82 -29.85 15.60 13.95
N SER A 83 -28.75 15.16 14.58
CA SER A 83 -27.39 15.53 14.20
C SER A 83 -27.24 15.41 12.69
N PRO A 84 -26.60 16.38 12.00
CA PRO A 84 -26.40 16.31 10.56
C PRO A 84 -25.79 14.96 10.17
N PRO A 85 -26.22 14.37 9.03
CA PRO A 85 -25.72 13.08 8.60
C PRO A 85 -24.19 13.12 8.55
N PRO A 86 -23.51 12.06 9.00
CA PRO A 86 -22.05 12.02 8.98
C PRO A 86 -21.56 12.32 7.55
N PRO A 87 -20.48 13.10 7.39
CA PRO A 87 -19.96 13.43 6.08
C PRO A 87 -19.75 12.13 5.29
N LEU A 88 -20.27 12.12 4.06
CA LEU A 88 -20.16 10.98 3.15
C LEU A 88 -18.69 10.54 3.13
N PRO A 89 -18.40 9.25 3.34
CA PRO A 89 -17.02 8.78 3.30
C PRO A 89 -16.43 9.11 1.93
N PRO A 90 -15.16 9.54 1.86
CA PRO A 90 -14.53 9.82 0.58
C PRO A 90 -14.66 8.58 -0.31
N LEU A 91 -15.10 8.79 -1.57
CA LEU A 91 -15.36 7.71 -2.52
C LEU A 91 -14.13 6.82 -2.75
N LEU A 92 -12.93 7.36 -2.51
CA LEU A 92 -11.64 6.70 -2.74
C LEU A 92 -10.65 7.12 -1.65
N GLU A 93 -10.02 6.16 -0.99
CA GLU A 93 -8.89 6.37 -0.08
C GLU A 93 -7.61 5.81 -0.72
N ILE A 94 -6.62 6.69 -0.92
CA ILE A 94 -5.30 6.35 -1.45
C ILE A 94 -4.27 6.46 -0.32
N LYS A 95 -3.44 5.42 -0.17
CA LYS A 95 -2.31 5.36 0.76
C LYS A 95 -1.07 4.91 0.02
N VAL A 96 0.04 5.59 0.25
CA VAL A 96 1.36 5.21 -0.27
C VAL A 96 2.22 4.76 0.90
N PHE A 97 2.78 3.56 0.77
CA PHE A 97 3.66 2.96 1.75
C PHE A 97 5.06 2.78 1.19
N GLU A 98 6.06 2.95 2.04
CA GLU A 98 7.48 2.81 1.68
C GLU A 98 8.12 1.62 2.41
N ASP A 99 9.06 0.95 1.74
CA ASP A 99 9.87 -0.14 2.30
C ASP A 99 9.04 -1.24 2.98
N VAL A 100 8.04 -1.75 2.26
CA VAL A 100 7.15 -2.83 2.75
C VAL A 100 7.71 -4.17 2.32
N THR A 101 8.05 -5.04 3.28
CA THR A 101 8.51 -6.39 2.96
C THR A 101 7.40 -7.19 2.30
N MET A 102 7.75 -8.10 1.39
CA MET A 102 6.77 -8.91 0.66
C MET A 102 5.90 -9.75 1.60
N ALA A 103 6.46 -10.22 2.73
CA ALA A 103 5.73 -10.93 3.77
C ALA A 103 4.66 -10.05 4.47
N ASN A 104 4.94 -8.76 4.61
CA ASN A 104 4.06 -7.79 5.26
C ASN A 104 3.10 -7.08 4.30
N ALA A 105 3.21 -7.31 2.99
CA ALA A 105 2.35 -6.66 1.99
C ALA A 105 0.85 -6.89 2.25
N ALA A 106 0.48 -8.08 2.71
CA ALA A 106 -0.90 -8.37 3.09
C ALA A 106 -1.39 -7.49 4.24
N ALA A 107 -0.56 -7.22 5.25
CA ALA A 107 -0.93 -6.44 6.44
C ALA A 107 -1.27 -4.97 6.14
N VAL A 108 -0.86 -4.47 4.97
CA VAL A 108 -1.09 -3.11 4.51
C VAL A 108 -2.49 -2.94 3.89
N LEU A 109 -3.14 -4.05 3.52
CA LEU A 109 -4.45 -4.03 2.90
C LEU A 109 -5.55 -3.70 3.92
N PRO A 110 -6.58 -2.92 3.52
CA PRO A 110 -7.67 -2.54 4.43
C PRO A 110 -8.59 -3.72 4.81
N SER A 111 -8.59 -4.79 4.03
CA SER A 111 -9.45 -5.97 4.24
C SER A 111 -8.83 -7.02 5.17
N THR A 112 -7.51 -6.99 5.35
CA THR A 112 -6.83 -8.00 6.16
C THR A 112 -6.93 -7.63 7.62
N ARG A 113 -7.72 -8.40 8.36
CA ARG A 113 -7.59 -8.42 9.82
C ARG A 113 -6.24 -9.05 10.12
N LEU A 114 -5.36 -8.33 10.80
CA LEU A 114 -4.17 -8.95 11.37
C LEU A 114 -4.64 -9.89 12.48
N VAL A 115 -4.77 -11.17 12.14
CA VAL A 115 -5.18 -12.20 13.07
C VAL A 115 -3.93 -12.65 13.82
N PHE A 116 -3.94 -12.45 15.13
CA PHE A 116 -2.95 -13.04 16.02
C PHE A 116 -2.91 -14.55 15.82
N ARG A 117 -1.74 -15.14 15.59
CA ARG A 117 -1.60 -16.60 15.46
C ARG A 117 -2.01 -17.25 16.78
N PRO A 118 -3.15 -17.95 16.86
CA PRO A 118 -3.63 -18.51 18.12
C PRO A 118 -2.61 -19.47 18.75
N ALA A 119 -1.80 -20.11 17.89
CA ALA A 119 -0.72 -21.01 18.28
C ALA A 119 0.29 -20.39 19.26
N ASP A 120 0.58 -19.09 19.18
CA ASP A 120 1.50 -18.42 20.11
C ASP A 120 0.85 -18.13 21.47
N ALA A 121 -0.49 -18.04 21.54
CA ALA A 121 -1.21 -18.03 22.81
C ALA A 121 -1.22 -19.43 23.43
N PHE A 122 -1.48 -20.48 22.64
CA PHE A 122 -1.54 -21.87 23.12
C PHE A 122 -0.18 -22.39 23.62
N ARG A 123 0.94 -22.04 22.96
CA ARG A 123 2.28 -22.47 23.38
C ARG A 123 2.69 -21.96 24.77
N LEU A 124 2.13 -20.83 25.20
CA LEU A 124 2.39 -20.26 26.53
C LEU A 124 1.46 -20.80 27.61
N ASP A 125 0.31 -21.37 27.22
CA ASP A 125 -0.69 -21.89 28.16
C ASP A 125 -0.49 -23.37 28.48
N THR A 126 0.29 -24.10 27.68
CA THR A 126 0.59 -25.53 27.90
C THR A 126 1.17 -25.81 29.29
N VAL A 127 2.06 -24.96 29.80
CA VAL A 127 2.65 -25.09 31.14
C VAL A 127 1.58 -24.91 32.22
N SER A 128 0.62 -24.02 31.99
CA SER A 128 -0.44 -23.74 32.96
C SER A 128 -1.52 -24.83 32.93
N VAL A 129 -1.88 -25.32 31.75
CA VAL A 129 -2.73 -26.51 31.57
C VAL A 129 -2.10 -27.73 32.22
N LEU A 130 -0.78 -27.92 32.09
CA LEU A 130 -0.06 -29.03 32.74
C LEU A 130 -0.10 -28.90 34.27
N SER A 131 0.06 -27.69 34.80
CA SER A 131 -0.06 -27.44 36.25
C SER A 131 -1.49 -27.64 36.77
N LEU A 132 -2.50 -27.29 35.98
CA LEU A 132 -3.90 -27.48 36.31
C LEU A 132 -4.28 -28.97 36.30
N LEU A 133 -3.77 -29.72 35.32
CA LEU A 133 -3.86 -31.18 35.28
C LEU A 133 -3.19 -31.83 36.50
N ALA A 134 -2.04 -31.33 36.93
CA ALA A 134 -1.36 -31.81 38.13
C ALA A 134 -2.20 -31.56 39.40
N VAL A 135 -2.82 -30.38 39.53
CA VAL A 135 -3.72 -30.05 40.65
C VAL A 135 -5.00 -30.89 40.63
N LEU A 136 -5.61 -31.08 39.46
CA LEU A 136 -6.79 -31.95 39.30
C LEU A 136 -6.47 -33.42 39.60
N ALA A 137 -5.27 -33.91 39.23
CA ALA A 137 -4.82 -35.24 39.59
C ALA A 137 -4.62 -35.40 41.11
N GLN A 138 -4.19 -34.32 41.78
CA GLN A 138 -4.08 -34.26 43.24
C GLN A 138 -5.45 -34.27 43.94
N GLN A 139 -6.51 -33.86 43.26
CA GLN A 139 -7.86 -33.73 43.80
C GLN A 139 -8.60 -35.07 43.95
N ARG A 140 -8.00 -36.18 43.52
CA ARG A 140 -8.57 -37.53 43.65
C ARG A 140 -8.59 -38.06 45.09
N PHE A 141 -8.27 -37.22 46.10
CA PHE A 141 -8.33 -37.55 47.53
C PHE A 141 -9.49 -36.76 48.19
N ASP A 142 -10.44 -37.49 48.78
CA ASP A 142 -11.86 -37.15 49.04
C ASP A 142 -12.16 -36.07 50.11
N ASP A 143 -11.69 -34.83 49.96
CA ASP A 143 -11.99 -33.76 50.93
C ASP A 143 -12.67 -32.52 50.28
N PRO A 144 -13.90 -32.13 50.71
CA PRO A 144 -14.69 -31.06 50.09
C PRO A 144 -14.05 -29.66 50.20
N ARG A 145 -13.12 -29.48 51.14
CA ARG A 145 -12.34 -28.24 51.29
C ARG A 145 -11.34 -28.07 50.15
N PHE A 146 -10.77 -29.16 49.63
CA PHE A 146 -9.84 -29.09 48.49
C PHE A 146 -10.58 -28.83 47.18
N ASP A 147 -11.84 -29.25 47.06
CA ASP A 147 -12.65 -28.97 45.87
C ASP A 147 -12.95 -27.47 45.71
N LEU A 148 -13.26 -26.79 46.80
CA LEU A 148 -13.48 -25.34 46.78
C LEU A 148 -12.20 -24.56 46.41
N ILE A 149 -11.04 -25.01 46.91
CA ILE A 149 -9.73 -24.43 46.56
C ILE A 149 -9.38 -24.71 45.09
N ALA A 150 -9.68 -25.92 44.60
CA ALA A 150 -9.48 -26.28 43.20
C ALA A 150 -10.31 -25.39 42.27
N VAL A 151 -11.62 -25.24 42.54
CA VAL A 151 -12.51 -24.34 41.77
C VAL A 151 -12.01 -22.90 41.79
N ALA A 152 -11.59 -22.39 42.96
CA ALA A 152 -11.02 -21.05 43.08
C ALA A 152 -9.73 -20.89 42.25
N SER A 153 -8.86 -21.91 42.24
CA SER A 153 -7.64 -21.92 41.44
C SER A 153 -7.92 -21.90 39.94
N VAL A 154 -8.90 -22.68 39.48
CA VAL A 154 -9.32 -22.74 38.07
C VAL A 154 -9.91 -21.41 37.65
N CYS A 155 -10.75 -20.81 38.50
CA CYS A 155 -11.37 -19.51 38.22
C CYS A 155 -10.31 -18.40 38.15
N PHE A 156 -9.36 -18.37 39.09
CA PHE A 156 -8.23 -17.44 39.05
C PHE A 156 -7.34 -17.64 37.83
N TRP A 157 -7.13 -18.89 37.41
CA TRP A 157 -6.39 -19.23 36.19
C TRP A 157 -7.11 -18.69 34.94
N VAL A 158 -8.42 -18.92 34.79
CA VAL A 158 -9.20 -18.40 33.65
C VAL A 158 -9.13 -16.87 33.59
N VAL A 159 -9.32 -16.20 34.73
CA VAL A 159 -9.25 -14.74 34.84
C VAL A 159 -7.84 -14.24 34.46
N ARG A 160 -6.78 -14.86 34.97
CA ARG A 160 -5.40 -14.53 34.63
C ARG A 160 -5.14 -14.70 33.14
N THR A 161 -5.56 -15.82 32.54
CA THR A 161 -5.36 -16.09 31.11
C THR A 161 -6.10 -15.05 30.25
N PHE A 162 -7.31 -14.67 30.64
CA PHE A 162 -8.06 -13.61 29.97
C PHE A 162 -7.31 -12.26 30.02
N PHE A 163 -6.83 -11.83 31.19
CA PHE A 163 -6.09 -10.57 31.33
C PHE A 163 -4.76 -10.58 30.56
N VAL A 164 -4.02 -11.69 30.60
CA VAL A 164 -2.75 -11.84 29.86
C VAL A 164 -3.00 -11.79 28.36
N TYR A 165 -4.03 -12.49 27.87
CA TYR A 165 -4.43 -12.45 26.47
C TYR A 165 -4.85 -11.04 26.03
N SER A 166 -5.71 -10.38 26.82
CA SER A 166 -6.17 -9.02 26.54
C SER A 166 -5.02 -8.01 26.48
N ASN A 167 -4.06 -8.08 27.40
CA ASN A 167 -2.91 -7.17 27.42
C ASN A 167 -1.97 -7.43 26.23
N LYS A 168 -1.77 -8.70 25.85
CA LYS A 168 -0.98 -9.04 24.66
C LYS A 168 -1.64 -8.51 23.40
N LEU A 169 -2.95 -8.73 23.23
CA LEU A 169 -3.71 -8.25 22.07
C LEU A 169 -3.56 -6.73 21.93
N ALA A 170 -3.73 -5.97 23.02
CA ALA A 170 -3.54 -4.53 23.02
C ALA A 170 -2.11 -4.10 22.63
N ARG A 171 -1.08 -4.81 23.11
CA ARG A 171 0.31 -4.54 22.71
C ARG A 171 0.56 -4.83 21.23
N TYR A 172 -0.02 -5.91 20.68
CA TYR A 172 0.09 -6.22 19.26
C TYR A 172 -0.57 -5.16 18.40
N ASP A 173 -1.78 -4.71 18.76
CA ASP A 173 -2.48 -3.65 18.02
C ASP A 173 -1.66 -2.36 18.00
N LEU A 174 -1.05 -1.98 19.12
CA LEU A 174 -0.16 -0.80 19.17
C LEU A 174 1.09 -0.97 18.31
N LEU A 175 1.74 -2.13 18.36
CA LEU A 175 2.95 -2.41 17.58
C LEU A 175 2.64 -2.39 16.08
N VAL A 176 1.55 -3.02 15.67
CA VAL A 176 1.08 -3.06 14.28
C VAL A 176 0.71 -1.66 13.80
N ASN A 177 -0.06 -0.90 14.59
CA ASN A 177 -0.42 0.47 14.21
C ASN A 177 0.81 1.37 14.12
N LYS A 178 1.78 1.21 15.03
CA LYS A 178 3.06 1.92 14.97
C LYS A 178 3.87 1.51 13.73
N PHE A 179 3.92 0.22 13.42
CA PHE A 179 4.59 -0.31 12.22
C PHE A 179 3.95 0.25 10.94
N LEU A 180 2.63 0.12 10.79
CA LEU A 180 1.89 0.67 9.65
C LEU A 180 2.07 2.18 9.54
N ALA A 181 1.96 2.92 10.65
CA ALA A 181 2.17 4.36 10.65
C ALA A 181 3.59 4.74 10.23
N SER A 182 4.61 4.00 10.67
CA SER A 182 6.00 4.25 10.27
C SER A 182 6.27 3.98 8.79
N LYS A 183 5.40 3.20 8.14
CA LYS A 183 5.52 2.82 6.73
C LYS A 183 4.65 3.67 5.81
N VAL A 184 3.73 4.48 6.33
CA VAL A 184 2.90 5.39 5.53
C VAL A 184 3.73 6.62 5.16
N ALA A 185 4.00 6.79 3.87
CA ALA A 185 4.63 8.00 3.35
C ALA A 185 3.60 9.10 3.12
N GLN A 186 2.48 8.78 2.47
CA GLN A 186 1.45 9.74 2.09
C GLN A 186 0.05 9.14 2.22
N ARG A 187 -0.94 9.99 2.56
CA ARG A 187 -2.35 9.61 2.69
C ARG A 187 -3.28 10.64 2.06
N GLY A 188 -4.39 10.17 1.47
CA GLY A 188 -5.47 11.02 0.98
C GLY A 188 -5.02 12.02 -0.09
N THR A 189 -5.25 13.31 0.14
CA THR A 189 -4.90 14.39 -0.80
C THR A 189 -3.39 14.51 -1.02
N GLY A 190 -2.57 14.25 0.00
CA GLY A 190 -1.11 14.22 -0.12
C GLY A 190 -0.64 13.09 -1.03
N ALA A 191 -1.24 11.90 -0.88
CA ALA A 191 -0.97 10.76 -1.76
C ALA A 191 -1.37 11.04 -3.21
N PHE A 192 -2.52 11.68 -3.42
CA PHE A 192 -2.96 12.08 -4.76
C PHE A 192 -1.98 13.05 -5.42
N ARG A 193 -1.57 14.11 -4.71
CA ARG A 193 -0.58 15.08 -5.22
C ARG A 193 0.77 14.42 -5.51
N TYR A 194 1.20 13.52 -4.65
CA TYR A 194 2.42 12.74 -4.85
C TYR A 194 2.34 11.91 -6.14
N LEU A 195 1.28 11.13 -6.33
CA LEU A 195 1.08 10.31 -7.53
C LEU A 195 0.96 11.16 -8.79
N ALA A 196 0.26 12.29 -8.72
CA ALA A 196 0.16 13.23 -9.84
C ALA A 196 1.55 13.79 -10.21
N ASN A 197 2.36 14.16 -9.22
CA ASN A 197 3.72 14.65 -9.44
C ASN A 197 4.65 13.55 -10.00
N GLN A 198 4.58 12.33 -9.47
CA GLN A 198 5.37 11.21 -10.00
C GLN A 198 4.95 10.84 -11.43
N GLY A 199 3.64 10.87 -11.73
CA GLY A 199 3.13 10.71 -13.08
C GLY A 199 3.62 11.81 -14.02
N GLY A 200 3.61 13.08 -13.58
CA GLY A 200 4.17 14.20 -14.33
C GLY A 200 5.68 14.04 -14.60
N ARG A 201 6.45 13.63 -13.59
CA ARG A 201 7.89 13.34 -13.73
C ARG A 201 8.16 12.21 -14.71
N GLN A 202 7.35 11.15 -14.67
CA GLN A 202 7.49 10.04 -15.62
C GLN A 202 7.19 10.47 -17.05
N ARG A 203 6.12 11.25 -17.26
CA ARG A 203 5.81 11.84 -18.58
C ARG A 203 6.93 12.74 -19.09
N ALA A 204 7.44 13.63 -18.23
CA ALA A 204 8.57 14.50 -18.59
C ALA A 204 9.82 13.69 -18.99
N ARG A 205 10.14 12.61 -18.28
CA ARG A 205 11.25 11.72 -18.65
C ARG A 205 11.03 11.03 -19.99
N GLN A 206 9.81 10.56 -20.26
CA GLN A 206 9.45 9.94 -21.54
C GLN A 206 9.56 10.96 -22.69
N ALA A 207 9.07 12.19 -22.49
CA ALA A 207 9.20 13.27 -23.46
C ALA A 207 10.67 13.62 -23.75
N VAL A 208 11.51 13.72 -22.71
CA VAL A 208 12.95 13.99 -22.88
C VAL A 208 13.66 12.87 -23.64
N LEU A 209 13.33 11.60 -23.35
CA LEU A 209 13.88 10.46 -24.08
C LEU A 209 13.48 10.51 -25.55
N ALA A 210 12.19 10.72 -25.85
CA ALA A 210 11.70 10.84 -27.22
C ALA A 210 12.35 12.01 -27.96
N TYR A 211 12.53 13.16 -27.30
CA TYR A 211 13.23 14.31 -27.86
C TYR A 211 14.69 13.99 -28.17
N SER A 212 15.42 13.38 -27.24
CA SER A 212 16.83 13.01 -27.43
C SER A 212 17.02 12.00 -28.57
N TRP A 213 16.06 11.10 -28.74
CA TRP A 213 16.04 10.16 -29.86
C TRP A 213 15.80 10.89 -31.19
N LEU A 214 14.83 11.82 -31.23
CA LEU A 214 14.54 12.61 -32.43
C LEU A 214 15.70 13.53 -32.81
N SER A 215 16.36 14.16 -31.84
CA SER A 215 17.49 15.06 -32.10
C SER A 215 18.72 14.30 -32.59
N TRP A 216 19.05 13.15 -31.97
CA TRP A 216 20.09 12.24 -32.45
C TRP A 216 19.83 11.82 -33.90
N ARG A 217 18.57 11.50 -34.21
CA ARG A 217 18.14 11.09 -35.55
C ARG A 217 18.30 12.24 -36.54
N ALA A 218 17.81 13.43 -36.21
CA ALA A 218 17.95 14.63 -37.02
C ALA A 218 19.42 14.95 -37.32
N GLU A 219 20.30 14.89 -36.31
CA GLU A 219 21.74 15.12 -36.46
C GLU A 219 22.41 14.08 -37.38
N LYS A 220 22.05 12.80 -37.23
CA LYS A 220 22.57 11.71 -38.07
C LYS A 220 22.21 11.90 -39.54
N TYR A 221 21.01 12.44 -39.82
CA TYR A 221 20.58 12.77 -41.19
C TYR A 221 21.30 14.01 -41.73
N SER A 222 21.48 15.07 -40.92
CA SER A 222 22.20 16.30 -41.30
C SER A 222 23.69 16.07 -41.64
N ARG A 223 24.33 15.02 -41.11
CA ARG A 223 25.75 14.70 -41.37
C ARG A 223 26.01 13.90 -42.66
N GLY A 224 24.99 13.67 -43.49
CA GLY A 224 25.18 13.25 -44.89
C GLY A 224 25.23 11.75 -45.15
N LEU A 225 24.11 11.04 -45.01
CA LEU A 225 23.98 9.67 -45.56
C LEU A 225 22.57 9.24 -46.02
N ALA A 226 21.68 10.18 -46.37
CA ALA A 226 20.44 9.88 -47.09
C ALA A 226 19.90 11.13 -47.82
N ASP A 227 19.43 10.91 -49.05
CA ASP A 227 18.61 11.79 -49.90
C ASP A 227 17.88 12.91 -49.16
N GLU A 228 18.12 14.16 -49.57
CA GLU A 228 17.50 15.38 -49.03
C GLU A 228 15.96 15.33 -49.01
N ASP A 229 15.35 14.54 -49.89
CA ASP A 229 13.90 14.37 -50.02
C ASP A 229 13.25 13.49 -48.93
N ARG A 230 14.02 12.71 -48.16
CA ARG A 230 13.46 11.83 -47.09
C ARG A 230 13.43 12.47 -45.71
N ILE A 231 14.09 13.61 -45.54
CA ILE A 231 14.27 14.27 -44.23
C ILE A 231 13.00 15.03 -43.83
N GLN A 232 12.11 15.33 -44.77
CA GLN A 232 11.10 16.36 -44.57
C GLN A 232 9.67 15.86 -44.36
N SER A 233 9.36 14.57 -44.16
CA SER A 233 7.97 14.18 -43.85
C SER A 233 7.81 12.78 -43.27
N PHE A 234 8.22 12.57 -42.02
CA PHE A 234 7.81 11.35 -41.31
C PHE A 234 6.40 11.51 -40.76
N SER A 235 5.45 10.78 -41.33
CA SER A 235 4.10 10.65 -40.77
C SER A 235 4.18 10.22 -39.31
N ARG A 236 3.34 10.79 -38.46
CA ARG A 236 3.31 10.53 -37.01
C ARG A 236 3.26 9.04 -36.69
N GLU A 237 2.49 8.28 -37.46
CA GLU A 237 2.33 6.83 -37.30
C GLU A 237 3.64 6.08 -37.55
N VAL A 238 4.42 6.53 -38.55
CA VAL A 238 5.73 5.95 -38.89
C VAL A 238 6.74 6.26 -37.78
N LEU A 239 6.72 7.48 -37.23
CA LEU A 239 7.56 7.86 -36.09
C LEU A 239 7.25 7.02 -34.86
N ILE A 240 5.98 6.76 -34.57
CA ILE A 240 5.58 5.92 -33.43
C ILE A 240 6.08 4.49 -33.61
N GLN A 241 5.90 3.90 -34.80
CA GLN A 241 6.36 2.53 -35.06
C GLN A 241 7.88 2.39 -34.97
N ILE A 242 8.63 3.31 -35.59
CA ILE A 242 10.09 3.29 -35.57
C ILE A 242 10.59 3.59 -34.15
N GLY A 243 10.00 4.60 -33.48
CA GLY A 243 10.38 5.00 -32.13
C GLY A 243 10.16 3.88 -31.12
N ASN A 244 9.02 3.20 -31.15
CA ASN A 244 8.74 2.07 -30.26
C ASN A 244 9.76 0.94 -30.44
N LYS A 245 10.19 0.68 -31.68
CA LYS A 245 11.20 -0.34 -31.99
C LYS A 245 12.58 0.09 -31.52
N GLU A 246 13.06 1.27 -31.95
CA GLU A 246 14.40 1.75 -31.65
C GLU A 246 14.60 2.04 -30.15
N MET A 247 13.63 2.67 -29.49
CA MET A 247 13.70 2.89 -28.04
C MET A 247 13.58 1.59 -27.26
N GLY A 248 12.74 0.65 -27.71
CA GLY A 248 12.64 -0.68 -27.11
C GLY A 248 13.96 -1.46 -27.16
N ASP A 249 14.70 -1.33 -28.27
CA ASP A 249 16.02 -1.94 -28.44
C ASP A 249 17.08 -1.25 -27.56
N ILE A 250 17.06 0.09 -27.46
CA ILE A 250 17.98 0.86 -26.60
C ILE A 250 17.77 0.55 -25.10
N ILE A 251 16.51 0.41 -24.68
CA ILE A 251 16.11 0.23 -23.27
C ILE A 251 16.05 -1.26 -22.89
N GLN A 252 16.43 -2.16 -23.79
CA GLN A 252 16.43 -3.62 -23.57
C GLN A 252 15.07 -4.16 -23.08
N ARG A 253 13.96 -3.52 -23.48
CA ARG A 253 12.57 -3.86 -23.12
C ARG A 253 12.23 -3.86 -21.62
N GLU A 254 13.09 -3.33 -20.75
CA GLU A 254 12.77 -3.26 -19.30
C GLU A 254 11.68 -2.23 -18.99
N VAL A 255 11.57 -1.18 -19.80
CA VAL A 255 10.62 -0.08 -19.62
C VAL A 255 9.88 0.20 -20.92
N GLU A 256 8.56 0.13 -20.88
CA GLU A 256 7.71 0.52 -22.00
C GLU A 256 7.63 2.05 -22.08
N VAL A 257 8.08 2.61 -23.20
CA VAL A 257 8.00 4.06 -23.48
C VAL A 257 6.86 4.27 -24.47
N ASP A 258 5.83 4.99 -24.04
CA ASP A 258 4.74 5.41 -24.92
C ASP A 258 5.21 6.60 -25.77
N VAL A 259 5.75 6.30 -26.94
CA VAL A 259 6.28 7.31 -27.86
C VAL A 259 5.18 8.20 -28.41
N ALA A 260 3.96 7.67 -28.60
CA ALA A 260 2.84 8.45 -29.12
C ALA A 260 2.50 9.60 -28.15
N ARG A 261 2.43 9.29 -26.85
CA ARG A 261 2.15 10.27 -25.82
C ARG A 261 3.31 11.23 -25.57
N ALA A 262 4.54 10.74 -25.65
CA ALA A 262 5.73 11.59 -25.57
C ALA A 262 5.76 12.63 -26.70
N LEU A 263 5.36 12.26 -27.93
CA LEU A 263 5.25 13.20 -29.05
C LEU A 263 4.16 14.26 -28.82
N GLU A 264 3.00 13.89 -28.27
CA GLU A 264 1.95 14.85 -27.88
C GLU A 264 2.44 15.84 -26.83
N ASP A 265 3.16 15.35 -25.82
CA ASP A 265 3.73 16.19 -24.77
C ASP A 265 4.75 17.17 -25.37
N LEU A 266 5.60 16.73 -26.31
CA LEU A 266 6.57 17.58 -26.98
C LEU A 266 5.94 18.63 -27.92
N GLU A 267 4.84 18.27 -28.60
CA GLU A 267 4.03 19.20 -29.38
C GLU A 267 3.38 20.26 -28.47
N SER A 268 2.84 19.84 -27.32
CA SER A 268 2.27 20.76 -26.33
C SER A 268 3.30 21.75 -25.76
N LEU A 269 4.56 21.35 -25.73
CA LEU A 269 5.70 22.16 -25.30
C LEU A 269 6.31 22.99 -26.43
N ASN A 270 5.75 22.95 -27.65
CA ASN A 270 6.28 23.58 -28.86
C ASN A 270 7.74 23.19 -29.20
N LEU A 271 8.19 22.03 -28.72
CA LEU A 271 9.48 21.43 -29.12
C LEU A 271 9.39 20.77 -30.48
N LEU A 272 8.16 20.42 -30.89
CA LEU A 272 7.82 19.87 -32.18
C LEU A 272 6.80 20.80 -32.84
N VAL A 273 7.10 21.27 -34.05
CA VAL A 273 6.15 22.03 -34.85
C VAL A 273 5.63 21.12 -35.95
N PRO A 274 4.31 20.83 -35.99
CA PRO A 274 3.72 20.15 -37.13
C PRO A 274 3.73 21.10 -38.33
N SER A 275 4.34 20.68 -39.44
CA SER A 275 4.22 21.41 -40.71
C SER A 275 2.80 21.32 -41.25
N ALA A 276 2.41 22.29 -42.08
CA ALA A 276 1.04 22.56 -42.54
C ALA A 276 0.29 21.35 -43.14
N ASP A 277 0.99 20.30 -43.55
CA ASP A 277 0.42 19.06 -44.09
C ASP A 277 0.19 17.95 -43.05
N GLY A 278 0.45 18.19 -41.76
CA GLY A 278 0.32 17.20 -40.68
C GLY A 278 1.35 16.06 -40.73
N LYS A 279 2.29 16.11 -41.68
CA LYS A 279 3.22 15.02 -42.02
C LYS A 279 4.66 15.25 -41.58
N VAL A 280 5.02 16.47 -41.16
CA VAL A 280 6.42 16.82 -40.87
C VAL A 280 6.51 17.35 -39.46
N VAL A 281 7.39 16.74 -38.69
CA VAL A 281 7.73 17.18 -37.35
C VAL A 281 9.12 17.80 -37.43
N THR A 282 9.20 19.13 -37.47
CA THR A 282 10.49 19.81 -37.33
C THR A 282 10.86 19.83 -35.86
N VAL A 283 12.01 19.25 -35.53
CA VAL A 283 12.56 19.25 -34.17
C VAL A 283 13.17 20.63 -33.92
N VAL A 284 12.58 21.38 -33.00
CA VAL A 284 13.10 22.69 -32.58
C VAL A 284 14.24 22.46 -31.58
N ASP A 285 15.30 23.25 -31.70
CA ASP A 285 16.44 23.18 -30.80
C ASP A 285 16.02 23.48 -29.35
N ALA A 286 16.47 22.64 -28.41
CA ALA A 286 16.02 22.67 -27.01
C ALA A 286 16.40 23.98 -26.33
N ASP A 287 17.55 24.55 -26.68
CA ASP A 287 18.03 25.81 -26.11
C ASP A 287 17.10 26.97 -26.50
N LYS A 288 16.59 26.97 -27.73
CA LYS A 288 15.64 28.00 -28.21
C LYS A 288 14.31 27.92 -27.47
N VAL A 289 13.83 26.73 -27.16
CA VAL A 289 12.58 26.53 -26.40
C VAL A 289 12.78 26.81 -24.93
N ALA A 290 13.92 26.44 -24.34
CA ALA A 290 14.27 26.79 -22.97
C ALA A 290 14.34 28.31 -22.77
N ASP A 291 14.96 29.04 -23.71
CA ASP A 291 14.99 30.50 -23.71
C ASP A 291 13.60 31.13 -23.93
N GLY A 292 12.74 30.49 -24.72
CA GLY A 292 11.35 30.89 -24.90
C GLY A 292 10.52 30.71 -23.63
N LEU A 293 10.60 29.55 -22.99
CA LEU A 293 9.93 29.24 -21.72
C LEU A 293 10.43 30.13 -20.60
N ARG A 294 11.75 30.39 -20.54
CA ARG A 294 12.34 31.30 -19.56
C ARG A 294 11.80 32.72 -19.71
N ARG A 295 11.67 33.21 -20.95
CA ARG A 295 11.06 34.52 -21.24
C ARG A 295 9.58 34.54 -20.84
N ALA A 296 8.80 33.54 -21.23
CA ALA A 296 7.39 33.43 -20.85
C ALA A 296 7.20 33.34 -19.32
N TRP A 297 8.10 32.66 -18.61
CA TRP A 297 8.06 32.57 -17.14
C TRP A 297 8.32 33.92 -16.47
N ILE A 298 9.28 34.70 -16.98
CA ILE A 298 9.58 36.06 -16.50
C ILE A 298 8.42 37.03 -16.84
N GLU A 299 7.68 36.80 -17.92
CA GLU A 299 6.53 37.63 -18.28
C GLU A 299 5.26 37.29 -17.46
N LEU A 300 5.14 36.04 -16.98
CA LEU A 300 3.99 35.56 -16.20
C LEU A 300 4.11 35.79 -14.69
N PHE A 301 5.33 35.95 -14.16
CA PHE A 301 5.63 36.11 -12.73
C PHE A 301 6.59 37.28 -12.49
#